data_AF-A0A956JNZ0-F1
#
_entry.id   AF-A0A956JNZ0-F1
#
_cell.length_a   1.000
_cell.length_b   1.000
_cell.length_c   1.000
_cell.angle_alpha   90.00
_cell.angle_beta   90.00
_cell.angle_gamma   90.00
#
_symmetry.space_group_name_H-M   'P 1'
#
loop_
_entity.id
_entity.type
_entity.pdbx_description
1 polymer ?
#
loop_
_entity_poly.entity_id
_entity_poly.type
_entity_poly.pdbx_seq_one_letter_code
_entity_poly.pdbx_strand_id
1 'polypeptide(L)'
;MSTGEVKVDLSARQRTAALMAGLVLLAGGVYGTGDVWRTWLSLNDREPLLAGLPAGGARQSTEAPPRRVQRLVIVIADGVVADSGLALASVKRLARRGVRARATAPGPTFSAPSYAAWLSGVDPAGSGVRHNRYAGPLPLDSLLSRARAAGRLTMVYHDAKQPLMKNLFGPHIELYLSGETRWLTVLTAVAKAELSVVVLDSADEAGHHAGADSAEYRKALGVVDHRIGQIVASIDLERDLLVVVNDHGHLPGGGHGGLEAPVAQLFCVMAGAGVARGVDLGRIDQRDLAPLLAALAGLAPPAHNRGWPPRKAIAPDAPRPARRAAFAAQLVTRLRVERYLARMLGASLPAGHAIPRGRDLLAARLGNLERADALTRLLLARTSRAVNAAADASLASSRLENGLVSGGLWLALLVGAVLLARAELVTLDGRGVLVALIHAGAAYGGMRLLGASESLSSGGDLLGWLVRASGATALAALLSLFVGVALGGTPARRVGRFVVAALVLALLAAAGATLAPVVPGGVTLPDPSWIGARQLAQGWLGVFCLAAGPTVLLVARGQRR
;
A
#
# COMPACT_ATOMS: atom_id res chain seq x y z
N MET A 1 13.32 54.40 42.53
CA MET A 1 13.55 53.10 41.85
C MET A 1 12.47 52.95 40.78
N SER A 2 12.82 53.23 39.52
CA SER A 2 11.94 53.10 38.36
C SER A 2 12.13 51.70 37.78
N THR A 3 11.07 50.88 37.79
CA THR A 3 11.04 49.60 37.06
C THR A 3 10.87 49.92 35.57
N GLY A 4 12.00 50.13 34.89
CA GLY A 4 12.04 50.31 33.45
C GLY A 4 11.54 49.05 32.73
N GLU A 5 10.28 49.03 32.31
CA GLU A 5 9.79 48.11 31.30
C GLU A 5 10.58 48.33 30.01
N VAL A 6 11.56 47.47 29.74
CA VAL A 6 12.25 47.44 28.45
C VAL A 6 11.27 46.93 27.39
N LYS A 7 10.48 47.84 26.81
CA LYS A 7 9.76 47.59 25.57
C LYS A 7 10.78 47.48 24.44
N VAL A 8 11.21 46.26 24.13
CA VAL A 8 11.84 45.99 22.82
C VAL A 8 10.77 46.17 21.74
N ASP A 9 10.65 47.37 21.17
CA ASP A 9 9.75 47.65 20.06
C ASP A 9 10.49 47.23 18.77
N LEU A 10 10.03 46.15 18.14
CA LEU A 10 10.62 45.69 16.88
C LEU A 10 10.42 46.80 15.84
N SER A 11 11.50 47.22 15.19
CA SER A 11 11.39 48.20 14.10
C SER A 11 10.44 47.67 13.01
N ALA A 12 9.83 48.56 12.23
CA ALA A 12 8.98 48.15 11.11
C ALA A 12 9.71 47.14 10.19
N ARG A 13 11.03 47.31 10.00
CA ARG A 13 11.89 46.37 9.26
C ARG A 13 11.97 44.98 9.90
N GLN A 14 12.10 44.91 11.23
CA GLN A 14 12.15 43.63 11.96
C GLN A 14 10.78 42.91 11.92
N ARG A 15 9.66 43.65 11.97
CA ARG A 15 8.31 43.09 11.79
C ARG A 15 8.12 42.52 10.39
N THR A 16 8.53 43.25 9.35
CA THR A 16 8.44 42.77 7.96
C THR A 16 9.35 41.57 7.73
N ALA A 17 10.57 41.55 8.27
CA ALA A 17 11.49 40.43 8.14
C ALA A 17 10.96 39.15 8.83
N ALA A 18 10.41 39.27 10.04
CA ALA A 18 9.79 38.15 10.74
C ALA A 18 8.55 37.61 10.01
N LEU A 19 7.71 38.49 9.46
CA LEU A 19 6.56 38.10 8.63
C LEU A 19 7.02 37.35 7.37
N MET A 20 8.04 37.86 6.68
CA MET A 20 8.61 37.21 5.48
C MET A 20 9.22 35.85 5.81
N ALA A 21 9.97 35.72 6.91
CA ALA A 21 10.52 34.44 7.35
C ALA A 21 9.41 33.42 7.68
N GLY A 22 8.35 33.85 8.37
CA GLY A 22 7.17 33.02 8.64
C GLY A 22 6.44 32.59 7.37
N LEU A 23 6.30 33.49 6.39
CA LEU A 23 5.72 33.17 5.08
C LEU A 23 6.57 32.19 4.27
N VAL A 24 7.91 32.32 4.33
CA VAL A 24 8.83 31.37 3.67
C VAL A 24 8.76 29.99 4.32
N LEU A 25 8.72 29.90 5.64
CA LEU A 25 8.56 28.62 6.35
C LEU A 25 7.20 27.97 6.07
N LEU A 26 6.13 28.77 6.03
CA LEU A 26 4.80 28.31 5.66
C LEU A 26 4.76 27.82 4.21
N ALA A 27 5.30 28.59 3.27
CA ALA A 27 5.37 28.22 1.86
C ALA A 27 6.22 26.95 1.67
N GLY A 28 7.33 26.82 2.39
CA GLY A 28 8.16 25.61 2.40
C GLY A 28 7.43 24.38 2.98
N GLY A 29 6.66 24.56 4.06
CA GLY A 29 5.83 23.51 4.64
C GLY A 29 4.68 23.07 3.73
N VAL A 30 3.97 24.01 3.11
CA VAL A 30 2.92 23.74 2.13
C VAL A 30 3.49 23.09 0.87
N TYR A 31 4.63 23.56 0.38
CA TYR A 31 5.31 22.95 -0.75
C TYR A 31 5.78 21.52 -0.44
N GLY A 32 6.42 21.30 0.71
CA GLY A 32 6.90 19.98 1.13
C GLY A 32 5.77 18.98 1.35
N THR A 33 4.66 19.40 1.98
CA THR A 33 3.47 18.55 2.13
C THR A 33 2.82 18.24 0.77
N GLY A 34 2.72 19.23 -0.11
CA GLY A 34 2.23 19.04 -1.49
C GLY A 34 3.14 18.15 -2.34
N ASP A 35 4.45 18.15 -2.10
CA ASP A 35 5.43 17.32 -2.80
C ASP A 35 5.41 15.86 -2.32
N VAL A 36 5.31 15.62 -1.01
CA VAL A 36 5.07 14.30 -0.44
C VAL A 36 3.74 13.72 -0.95
N TRP A 37 2.69 14.53 -1.00
CA TRP A 37 1.39 14.12 -1.54
C TRP A 37 1.44 13.82 -3.04
N ARG A 38 2.14 14.64 -3.83
CA ARG A 38 2.37 14.35 -5.27
C ARG A 38 3.15 13.06 -5.46
N THR A 39 4.19 12.83 -4.66
CA THR A 39 4.96 11.59 -4.65
C THR A 39 4.11 10.38 -4.28
N TRP A 40 3.20 10.54 -3.31
CA TRP A 40 2.22 9.53 -2.90
C TRP A 40 1.25 9.16 -4.03
N LEU A 41 0.77 10.16 -4.79
CA LEU A 41 -0.08 9.95 -5.96
C LEU A 41 0.67 9.42 -7.19
N SER A 42 1.97 9.69 -7.28
CA SER A 42 2.83 9.30 -8.39
C SER A 42 3.60 8.00 -8.13
N LEU A 43 3.24 7.23 -7.10
CA LEU A 43 3.88 5.92 -6.83
C LEU A 43 3.73 4.95 -8.00
N ASN A 44 2.66 5.09 -8.78
CA ASN A 44 2.40 4.24 -9.93
C ASN A 44 3.37 4.54 -11.08
N ASP A 45 3.92 3.48 -11.64
CA ASP A 45 4.76 3.50 -12.83
C ASP A 45 4.00 2.78 -13.97
N ARG A 46 3.75 3.48 -15.07
CA ARG A 46 3.04 2.92 -16.23
C ARG A 46 3.95 2.27 -17.24
N GLU A 47 5.25 2.55 -17.14
CA GLU A 47 6.27 1.98 -18.01
C GLU A 47 7.31 1.25 -17.17
N PRO A 48 6.88 0.34 -16.27
CA PRO A 48 7.83 -0.43 -15.48
C PRO A 48 8.73 -1.22 -16.41
N LEU A 49 9.97 -1.48 -16.01
CA LEU A 49 10.95 -2.20 -16.84
C LEU A 49 10.34 -3.45 -17.49
N LEU A 50 9.56 -4.23 -16.75
CA LEU A 50 8.94 -5.46 -17.26
C LEU A 50 7.92 -5.27 -18.38
N ALA A 51 7.32 -4.09 -18.53
CA ALA A 51 6.40 -3.78 -19.64
C ALA A 51 7.11 -3.86 -21.01
N GLY A 52 8.42 -3.62 -21.05
CA GLY A 52 9.22 -3.79 -22.27
C GLY A 52 9.50 -5.25 -22.66
N LEU A 53 9.20 -6.22 -21.79
CA LEU A 53 9.31 -7.64 -22.13
C LEU A 53 8.05 -8.08 -22.90
N PRO A 54 8.17 -8.66 -24.11
CA PRO A 54 6.99 -9.07 -24.88
C PRO A 54 6.16 -10.12 -24.15
N ALA A 55 4.85 -9.89 -24.09
CA ALA A 55 3.85 -10.84 -23.59
C ALA A 55 3.99 -12.22 -24.26
N GLY A 56 3.59 -13.29 -23.55
CA GLY A 56 3.68 -14.63 -24.09
C GLY A 56 2.66 -14.83 -25.23
N GLY A 57 3.10 -15.22 -26.43
CA GLY A 57 2.19 -15.62 -27.50
C GLY A 57 1.51 -16.97 -27.23
N ALA A 58 0.30 -17.19 -27.80
CA ALA A 58 -0.47 -18.43 -27.66
C ALA A 58 0.30 -19.70 -28.12
N ARG A 59 1.33 -19.54 -28.96
CA ARG A 59 2.13 -20.63 -29.54
C ARG A 59 3.25 -21.21 -28.66
N GLN A 60 3.41 -20.77 -27.41
CA GLN A 60 4.51 -21.27 -26.55
C GLN A 60 4.30 -22.65 -25.92
N SER A 61 3.22 -23.36 -26.23
CA SER A 61 3.09 -24.76 -25.84
C SER A 61 2.34 -25.56 -26.90
N THR A 62 3.08 -26.29 -27.74
CA THR A 62 2.51 -27.45 -28.47
C THR A 62 2.09 -28.58 -27.52
N GLU A 63 2.40 -28.46 -26.23
CA GLU A 63 1.87 -29.30 -25.15
C GLU A 63 1.52 -28.39 -23.96
N ALA A 64 0.36 -27.76 -23.97
CA ALA A 64 -0.18 -27.16 -22.75
C ALA A 64 -0.30 -28.28 -21.68
N PRO A 65 0.02 -28.02 -20.39
CA PRO A 65 -0.11 -29.05 -19.39
C PRO A 65 -1.55 -29.60 -19.39
N PRO A 66 -1.75 -30.93 -19.23
CA PRO A 66 -3.09 -31.50 -19.25
C PRO A 66 -3.96 -30.79 -18.22
N ARG A 67 -5.15 -30.34 -18.66
CA ARG A 67 -6.12 -29.62 -17.84
C ARG A 67 -6.52 -30.50 -16.66
N ARG A 68 -6.13 -30.11 -15.45
CA ARG A 68 -6.51 -30.81 -14.20
C ARG A 68 -7.77 -30.24 -13.58
N VAL A 69 -8.06 -28.99 -13.93
CA VAL A 69 -9.11 -28.19 -13.32
C VAL A 69 -10.08 -27.77 -14.43
N GLN A 70 -11.36 -28.07 -14.24
CA GLN A 70 -12.42 -27.57 -15.12
C GLN A 70 -12.65 -26.09 -14.85
N ARG A 71 -12.85 -25.67 -13.61
CA ARG A 71 -12.97 -24.23 -13.27
C ARG A 71 -12.00 -23.82 -12.18
N LEU A 72 -11.31 -22.70 -12.40
CA LEU A 72 -10.48 -22.04 -11.40
C LEU A 72 -11.25 -20.85 -10.82
N VAL A 73 -11.62 -20.93 -9.54
CA VAL A 73 -12.28 -19.84 -8.82
C VAL A 73 -11.31 -19.25 -7.81
N ILE A 74 -11.01 -17.96 -7.94
CA ILE A 74 -10.16 -17.20 -7.02
C ILE A 74 -11.06 -16.22 -6.27
N VAL A 75 -11.11 -16.36 -4.95
CA VAL A 75 -11.79 -15.42 -4.06
C VAL A 75 -10.73 -14.58 -3.37
N ILE A 76 -10.84 -13.27 -3.52
CA ILE A 76 -10.03 -12.27 -2.80
C ILE A 76 -10.95 -11.68 -1.73
N ALA A 77 -10.65 -11.98 -0.47
CA ALA A 77 -11.32 -11.41 0.69
C ALA A 77 -10.60 -10.11 1.07
N ASP A 78 -11.10 -9.00 0.54
CA ASP A 78 -10.46 -7.69 0.62
C ASP A 78 -10.40 -7.19 2.06
N GLY A 79 -9.26 -6.60 2.45
CA GLY A 79 -9.05 -6.02 3.78
C GLY A 79 -9.13 -7.02 4.94
N VAL A 80 -9.20 -8.33 4.69
CA VAL A 80 -9.28 -9.37 5.73
C VAL A 80 -7.91 -9.60 6.36
N VAL A 81 -7.77 -9.30 7.67
CA VAL A 81 -6.57 -9.65 8.45
C VAL A 81 -6.34 -11.16 8.40
N ALA A 82 -5.10 -11.58 8.11
CA ALA A 82 -4.80 -12.96 7.76
C ALA A 82 -5.22 -14.00 8.82
N ASP A 83 -5.04 -13.69 10.10
CA ASP A 83 -5.45 -14.57 11.20
C ASP A 83 -6.96 -14.72 11.29
N SER A 84 -7.69 -13.62 11.11
CA SER A 84 -9.16 -13.60 11.05
C SER A 84 -9.68 -14.39 9.85
N GLY A 85 -9.05 -14.24 8.67
CA GLY A 85 -9.38 -14.99 7.47
C GLY A 85 -9.17 -16.50 7.62
N LEU A 86 -8.04 -16.91 8.18
CA LEU A 86 -7.77 -18.32 8.51
C LEU A 86 -8.67 -18.86 9.64
N ALA A 87 -9.30 -17.98 10.42
CA ALA A 87 -10.24 -18.35 11.46
C ALA A 87 -11.67 -18.61 10.96
N LEU A 88 -12.03 -18.14 9.75
CA LEU A 88 -13.36 -18.29 9.16
C LEU A 88 -13.73 -19.77 8.97
N ALA A 89 -14.99 -20.13 9.19
CA ALA A 89 -15.41 -21.52 9.23
C ALA A 89 -15.31 -22.20 7.85
N SER A 90 -15.69 -21.50 6.77
CA SER A 90 -15.54 -21.99 5.39
C SER A 90 -14.07 -22.17 5.01
N VAL A 91 -13.20 -21.21 5.35
CA VAL A 91 -11.76 -21.24 5.08
C VAL A 91 -11.09 -22.38 5.85
N LYS A 92 -11.42 -22.59 7.14
CA LYS A 92 -10.95 -23.75 7.92
C LYS A 92 -11.35 -25.09 7.29
N ARG A 93 -12.59 -25.21 6.81
CA ARG A 93 -13.06 -26.44 6.13
C ARG A 93 -12.28 -26.69 4.83
N LEU A 94 -12.03 -25.64 4.05
CA LEU A 94 -11.22 -25.74 2.82
C LEU A 94 -9.77 -26.15 3.14
N ALA A 95 -9.14 -25.52 4.14
CA ALA A 95 -7.77 -25.82 4.54
C ALA A 95 -7.59 -27.29 4.96
N ARG A 96 -8.55 -27.90 5.67
CA ARG A 96 -8.52 -29.32 6.03
C ARG A 96 -8.57 -30.26 4.81
N ARG A 97 -9.24 -29.83 3.74
CA ARG A 97 -9.42 -30.61 2.50
C ARG A 97 -8.39 -30.29 1.41
N GLY A 98 -7.46 -29.37 1.68
CA GLY A 98 -6.59 -28.81 0.66
C GLY A 98 -5.24 -28.37 1.21
N VAL A 99 -4.74 -27.26 0.68
CA VAL A 99 -3.48 -26.63 1.05
C VAL A 99 -3.76 -25.31 1.76
N ARG A 100 -2.96 -25.00 2.78
CA ARG A 100 -2.88 -23.67 3.38
C ARG A 100 -1.47 -23.12 3.36
N ALA A 101 -1.36 -21.80 3.32
CA ALA A 101 -0.11 -21.08 3.44
C ALA A 101 -0.36 -19.67 3.99
N ARG A 102 0.71 -19.06 4.51
CA ARG A 102 0.81 -17.62 4.76
C ARG A 102 1.73 -16.99 3.72
N ALA A 103 1.49 -15.74 3.39
CA ALA A 103 2.39 -14.93 2.58
C ALA A 103 2.60 -13.56 3.22
N THR A 104 3.44 -12.75 2.60
CA THR A 104 3.64 -11.36 3.00
C THR A 104 3.60 -10.52 1.73
N ALA A 105 2.69 -9.54 1.70
CA ALA A 105 2.60 -8.59 0.61
C ALA A 105 3.89 -7.74 0.59
N PRO A 106 4.60 -7.67 -0.55
CA PRO A 106 5.57 -6.61 -0.74
C PRO A 106 4.84 -5.26 -0.72
N GLY A 107 5.41 -4.28 -0.02
CA GLY A 107 4.80 -2.95 0.05
C GLY A 107 4.82 -2.25 -1.32
N PRO A 108 3.88 -1.33 -1.56
CA PRO A 108 2.77 -0.92 -0.68
C PRO A 108 1.58 -1.89 -0.70
N THR A 109 0.87 -2.01 0.41
CA THR A 109 -0.17 -3.02 0.67
C THR A 109 -1.59 -2.48 0.41
N PHE A 110 -1.76 -1.87 -0.76
CA PHE A 110 -3.08 -1.51 -1.27
C PHE A 110 -3.65 -2.64 -2.14
N SER A 111 -4.95 -2.60 -2.39
CA SER A 111 -5.68 -3.64 -3.11
C SER A 111 -5.19 -3.84 -4.55
N ALA A 112 -5.10 -2.79 -5.36
CA ALA A 112 -4.66 -2.89 -6.77
C ALA A 112 -3.25 -3.50 -6.94
N PRO A 113 -2.21 -3.06 -6.19
CA PRO A 113 -0.90 -3.72 -6.20
C PRO A 113 -0.96 -5.21 -5.89
N SER A 114 -1.77 -5.57 -4.90
CA SER A 114 -1.89 -6.95 -4.43
C SER A 114 -2.68 -7.83 -5.41
N TYR A 115 -3.74 -7.31 -6.03
CA TYR A 115 -4.44 -7.99 -7.12
C TYR A 115 -3.51 -8.26 -8.31
N ALA A 116 -2.72 -7.26 -8.71
CA ALA A 116 -1.73 -7.41 -9.76
C ALA A 116 -0.73 -8.52 -9.40
N ALA A 117 -0.23 -8.55 -8.17
CA ALA A 117 0.70 -9.59 -7.72
C ALA A 117 0.09 -10.99 -7.71
N TRP A 118 -1.11 -11.17 -7.16
CA TRP A 118 -1.78 -12.46 -7.13
C TRP A 118 -2.07 -13.03 -8.52
N LEU A 119 -2.42 -12.18 -9.48
CA LEU A 119 -2.85 -12.62 -10.80
C LEU A 119 -1.72 -12.66 -11.85
N SER A 120 -0.63 -11.90 -11.68
CA SER A 120 0.51 -11.89 -12.61
C SER A 120 1.75 -12.63 -12.10
N GLY A 121 1.89 -12.78 -10.78
CA GLY A 121 3.12 -13.27 -10.17
C GLY A 121 4.25 -12.22 -10.17
N VAL A 122 3.90 -10.94 -10.20
CA VAL A 122 4.84 -9.80 -10.22
C VAL A 122 4.52 -8.83 -9.10
N ASP A 123 5.53 -8.45 -8.32
CA ASP A 123 5.37 -7.50 -7.21
C ASP A 123 5.00 -6.07 -7.68
N PRO A 124 4.59 -5.18 -6.77
CA PRO A 124 4.28 -3.76 -7.08
C PRO A 124 5.44 -3.01 -7.73
N ALA A 125 6.68 -3.35 -7.36
CA ALA A 125 7.86 -2.73 -7.94
C ALA A 125 8.00 -3.06 -9.44
N GLY A 126 7.89 -4.34 -9.81
CA GLY A 126 8.02 -4.80 -11.19
C GLY A 126 6.78 -4.59 -12.06
N SER A 127 5.58 -4.55 -11.45
CA SER A 127 4.33 -4.27 -12.18
C SER A 127 4.05 -2.80 -12.35
N GLY A 128 4.69 -1.93 -11.57
CA GLY A 128 4.41 -0.50 -11.54
C GLY A 128 3.06 -0.13 -10.92
N VAL A 129 2.21 -1.12 -10.59
CA VAL A 129 0.98 -0.92 -9.84
C VAL A 129 1.31 -0.82 -8.36
N ARG A 130 1.37 0.42 -7.83
CA ARG A 130 1.78 0.72 -6.46
C ARG A 130 0.71 1.48 -5.65
N HIS A 131 -0.41 1.84 -6.27
CA HIS A 131 -1.51 2.51 -5.59
C HIS A 131 -2.84 2.25 -6.30
N ASN A 132 -3.96 2.29 -5.57
CA ASN A 132 -5.33 2.07 -6.10
C ASN A 132 -5.74 3.08 -7.19
N ARG A 133 -5.03 4.20 -7.31
CA ARG A 133 -5.21 5.20 -8.38
C ARG A 133 -4.47 4.84 -9.68
N TYR A 134 -4.03 3.60 -9.84
CA TYR A 134 -3.45 3.13 -11.10
C TYR A 134 -4.53 3.22 -12.19
N ALA A 135 -4.18 3.86 -13.30
CA ALA A 135 -5.12 4.11 -14.38
C ALA A 135 -4.66 3.42 -15.66
N GLY A 136 -5.60 2.67 -16.25
CA GLY A 136 -5.37 1.85 -17.43
C GLY A 136 -5.13 0.37 -17.09
N PRO A 137 -5.05 -0.47 -18.13
CA PRO A 137 -4.78 -1.90 -17.97
C PRO A 137 -3.37 -2.16 -17.47
N LEU A 138 -3.20 -3.27 -16.77
CA LEU A 138 -1.90 -3.82 -16.39
C LEU A 138 -1.14 -4.17 -17.69
N PRO A 139 0.07 -3.63 -17.92
CA PRO A 139 0.85 -3.90 -19.14
C PRO A 139 1.55 -5.28 -19.13
N LEU A 140 1.15 -6.17 -18.21
CA LEU A 140 1.78 -7.46 -17.97
C LEU A 140 0.77 -8.59 -18.15
N ASP A 141 1.28 -9.79 -18.43
CA ASP A 141 0.46 -10.99 -18.42
C ASP A 141 -0.08 -11.29 -17.02
N SER A 142 -1.33 -11.74 -17.00
CA SER A 142 -2.03 -12.24 -15.83
C SER A 142 -2.73 -13.57 -16.11
N LEU A 143 -3.18 -14.27 -15.08
CA LEU A 143 -4.04 -15.46 -15.21
C LEU A 143 -5.25 -15.22 -16.13
N LEU A 144 -5.88 -14.04 -16.03
CA LEU A 144 -6.99 -13.64 -16.90
C LEU A 144 -6.54 -13.55 -18.37
N SER A 145 -5.41 -12.88 -18.64
CA SER A 145 -4.86 -12.80 -20.01
C SER A 145 -4.52 -14.18 -20.57
N ARG A 146 -3.97 -15.08 -19.74
CA ARG A 146 -3.56 -16.44 -20.13
C ARG A 146 -4.78 -17.33 -20.38
N ALA A 147 -5.83 -17.19 -19.57
CA ALA A 147 -7.10 -17.89 -19.76
C ALA A 147 -7.80 -17.44 -21.05
N ARG A 148 -7.92 -16.12 -21.28
CA ARG A 148 -8.47 -15.58 -22.52
C ARG A 148 -7.69 -16.02 -23.76
N ALA A 149 -6.36 -15.97 -23.71
CA ALA A 149 -5.51 -16.43 -24.80
C ALA A 149 -5.67 -17.93 -25.10
N ALA A 150 -6.10 -18.72 -24.10
CA ALA A 150 -6.46 -20.13 -24.24
C ALA A 150 -7.93 -20.36 -24.64
N GLY A 151 -8.66 -19.29 -25.00
CA GLY A 151 -10.08 -19.35 -25.40
C GLY A 151 -11.03 -19.65 -24.25
N ARG A 152 -10.63 -19.40 -23.00
CA ARG A 152 -11.45 -19.73 -21.83
C ARG A 152 -12.30 -18.58 -21.38
N LEU A 153 -13.52 -18.89 -20.91
CA LEU A 153 -14.42 -17.90 -20.35
C LEU A 153 -13.90 -17.38 -19.00
N THR A 154 -13.63 -16.08 -18.95
CA THR A 154 -13.14 -15.28 -17.83
C THR A 154 -14.24 -14.41 -17.26
N MET A 155 -14.41 -14.48 -15.95
CA MET A 155 -15.41 -13.71 -15.22
C MET A 155 -14.80 -13.05 -14.00
N VAL A 156 -15.23 -11.82 -13.73
CA VAL A 156 -14.86 -11.10 -12.53
C VAL A 156 -16.11 -10.55 -11.86
N TYR A 157 -16.25 -10.80 -10.57
CA TYR A 157 -17.14 -10.06 -9.69
C TYR A 157 -16.31 -9.20 -8.75
N HIS A 158 -16.67 -7.92 -8.61
CA HIS A 158 -15.98 -7.00 -7.73
C HIS A 158 -16.98 -6.17 -6.93
N ASP A 159 -17.05 -6.45 -5.63
CA ASP A 159 -18.00 -5.84 -4.68
C ASP A 159 -17.55 -4.47 -4.14
N ALA A 160 -16.73 -3.72 -4.89
CA ALA A 160 -16.17 -2.45 -4.43
C ALA A 160 -16.68 -1.26 -5.25
N LYS A 161 -16.68 -0.07 -4.62
CA LYS A 161 -17.06 1.20 -5.27
C LYS A 161 -16.12 1.58 -6.41
N GLN A 162 -14.82 1.29 -6.27
CA GLN A 162 -13.83 1.53 -7.32
C GLN A 162 -13.65 0.28 -8.18
N PRO A 163 -13.77 0.37 -9.52
CA PRO A 163 -13.70 -0.81 -10.38
C PRO A 163 -12.26 -1.25 -10.68
N LEU A 164 -11.43 -1.42 -9.64
CA LEU A 164 -9.98 -1.70 -9.75
C LEU A 164 -9.68 -2.90 -10.65
N MET A 165 -10.41 -4.02 -10.49
CA MET A 165 -10.24 -5.19 -11.35
C MET A 165 -10.55 -4.90 -12.82
N LYS A 166 -11.61 -4.13 -13.11
CA LYS A 166 -11.95 -3.72 -14.48
C LYS A 166 -10.87 -2.82 -15.08
N ASN A 167 -10.33 -1.90 -14.27
CA ASN A 167 -9.27 -1.00 -14.69
C ASN A 167 -8.00 -1.79 -15.05
N LEU A 168 -7.56 -2.68 -14.17
CA LEU A 168 -6.32 -3.45 -14.34
C LEU A 168 -6.44 -4.54 -15.42
N PHE A 169 -7.57 -5.23 -15.51
CA PHE A 169 -7.68 -6.46 -16.32
C PHE A 169 -8.78 -6.41 -17.38
N GLY A 170 -9.47 -5.28 -17.58
CA GLY A 170 -10.61 -5.12 -18.48
C GLY A 170 -10.48 -5.78 -19.87
N PRO A 171 -9.35 -5.66 -20.59
CA PRO A 171 -9.15 -6.33 -21.88
C PRO A 171 -9.22 -7.86 -21.83
N HIS A 172 -9.18 -8.44 -20.64
CA HIS A 172 -9.12 -9.88 -20.38
C HIS A 172 -10.27 -10.39 -19.51
N ILE A 173 -11.35 -9.61 -19.39
CA ILE A 173 -12.57 -10.00 -18.67
C ILE A 173 -13.70 -10.08 -19.70
N GLU A 174 -14.28 -11.27 -19.91
CA GLU A 174 -15.47 -11.41 -20.76
C GLU A 174 -16.76 -11.05 -20.02
N LEU A 175 -16.85 -11.37 -18.72
CA LEU A 175 -18.02 -11.06 -17.90
C LEU A 175 -17.60 -10.31 -16.63
N TYR A 176 -18.00 -9.04 -16.51
CA TYR A 176 -17.77 -8.23 -15.33
C TYR A 176 -19.09 -7.98 -14.58
N LEU A 177 -19.12 -8.31 -13.29
CA LEU A 177 -20.26 -8.09 -12.39
C LEU A 177 -19.83 -7.15 -11.25
N SER A 178 -20.63 -6.13 -10.96
CA SER A 178 -20.40 -5.20 -9.84
C SER A 178 -21.14 -5.64 -8.58
N GLY A 179 -20.84 -5.00 -7.44
CA GLY A 179 -21.52 -5.23 -6.16
C GLY A 179 -23.05 -5.07 -6.18
N GLU A 180 -23.60 -4.29 -7.12
CA GLU A 180 -25.05 -4.15 -7.34
C GLU A 180 -25.70 -5.42 -7.94
N THR A 181 -24.89 -6.33 -8.47
CA THR A 181 -25.38 -7.56 -9.10
C THR A 181 -25.96 -8.49 -8.05
N ARG A 182 -27.18 -9.00 -8.31
CA ARG A 182 -27.80 -10.03 -7.46
C ARG A 182 -26.86 -11.22 -7.27
N TRP A 183 -26.65 -11.62 -6.01
CA TRP A 183 -25.70 -12.68 -5.67
C TRP A 183 -25.95 -14.01 -6.39
N LEU A 184 -27.20 -14.39 -6.63
CA LEU A 184 -27.52 -15.62 -7.38
C LEU A 184 -26.98 -15.58 -8.81
N THR A 185 -26.97 -14.39 -9.45
CA THR A 185 -26.38 -14.19 -10.78
C THR A 185 -24.86 -14.37 -10.71
N VAL A 186 -24.21 -13.89 -9.65
CA VAL A 186 -22.78 -14.09 -9.40
C VAL A 186 -22.46 -15.58 -9.28
N LEU A 187 -23.18 -16.33 -8.45
CA LEU A 187 -23.00 -17.78 -8.31
C LEU A 187 -23.22 -18.53 -9.63
N THR A 188 -24.25 -18.14 -10.40
CA THR A 188 -24.52 -18.73 -11.71
C THR A 188 -23.38 -18.50 -12.69
N ALA A 189 -22.79 -17.30 -12.66
CA ALA A 189 -21.64 -16.96 -13.49
C ALA A 189 -20.36 -17.71 -13.06
N VAL A 190 -20.12 -17.85 -11.75
CA VAL A 190 -19.01 -18.65 -11.19
C VAL A 190 -19.12 -20.12 -11.62
N ALA A 191 -20.32 -20.71 -11.61
CA ALA A 191 -20.55 -22.08 -12.05
C ALA A 191 -20.41 -22.28 -13.59
N LYS A 192 -20.31 -21.21 -14.38
CA LYS A 192 -20.19 -21.27 -15.85
C LYS A 192 -18.80 -20.91 -16.37
N ALA A 193 -18.14 -19.92 -15.78
CA ALA A 193 -16.83 -19.49 -16.22
C ALA A 193 -15.73 -20.52 -15.89
N GLU A 194 -14.72 -20.60 -16.75
CA GLU A 194 -13.57 -21.50 -16.55
C GLU A 194 -12.48 -20.86 -15.69
N LEU A 195 -12.47 -19.52 -15.62
CA LEU A 195 -11.71 -18.76 -14.65
C LEU A 195 -12.58 -17.64 -14.08
N SER A 196 -12.76 -17.64 -12.76
CA SER A 196 -13.49 -16.61 -12.02
C SER A 196 -12.59 -15.93 -11.00
N VAL A 197 -12.68 -14.60 -10.90
CA VAL A 197 -12.14 -13.83 -9.78
C VAL A 197 -13.31 -13.15 -9.06
N VAL A 198 -13.44 -13.37 -7.77
CA VAL A 198 -14.50 -12.81 -6.92
C VAL A 198 -13.83 -11.99 -5.82
N VAL A 199 -14.01 -10.68 -5.83
CA VAL A 199 -13.52 -9.79 -4.78
C VAL A 199 -14.66 -9.44 -3.84
N LEU A 200 -14.49 -9.73 -2.55
CA LEU A 200 -15.46 -9.47 -1.49
C LEU A 200 -14.95 -8.33 -0.61
N ASP A 201 -15.60 -7.16 -0.71
CA ASP A 201 -15.11 -5.87 -0.17
C ASP A 201 -15.62 -5.54 1.24
N SER A 202 -16.65 -6.25 1.71
CA SER A 202 -17.35 -5.86 2.95
C SER A 202 -16.47 -5.73 4.20
N ALA A 203 -15.37 -6.50 4.29
CA ALA A 203 -14.45 -6.42 5.42
C ALA A 203 -13.50 -5.21 5.29
N ASP A 204 -13.03 -4.88 4.09
CA ASP A 204 -12.26 -3.67 3.83
C ASP A 204 -13.07 -2.40 4.13
N GLU A 205 -14.31 -2.33 3.64
CA GLU A 205 -15.19 -1.19 3.93
C GLU A 205 -15.41 -1.01 5.44
N ALA A 206 -15.65 -2.11 6.17
CA ALA A 206 -15.79 -2.06 7.63
C ALA A 206 -14.47 -1.70 8.34
N GLY A 207 -13.33 -2.19 7.83
CA GLY A 207 -12.01 -1.92 8.37
C GLY A 207 -11.59 -0.47 8.19
N HIS A 208 -11.95 0.14 7.06
CA HIS A 208 -11.82 1.58 6.83
C HIS A 208 -12.70 2.41 7.77
N HIS A 209 -13.95 1.99 7.98
CA HIS A 209 -14.90 2.77 8.77
C HIS A 209 -14.67 2.69 10.28
N ALA A 210 -14.37 1.49 10.79
CA ALA A 210 -14.36 1.22 12.24
C ALA A 210 -13.10 0.49 12.73
N GLY A 211 -12.18 0.09 11.86
CA GLY A 211 -10.98 -0.65 12.22
C GLY A 211 -11.19 -2.15 12.44
N ALA A 212 -10.10 -2.91 12.41
CA ALA A 212 -10.13 -4.37 12.45
C ALA A 212 -10.62 -4.96 13.79
N ASP A 213 -10.52 -4.20 14.90
CA ASP A 213 -10.95 -4.67 16.23
C ASP A 213 -12.45 -4.44 16.52
N SER A 214 -13.15 -3.80 15.58
CA SER A 214 -14.54 -3.39 15.76
C SER A 214 -15.56 -4.55 15.71
N ALA A 215 -16.77 -4.30 16.22
CA ALA A 215 -17.88 -5.25 16.09
C ALA A 215 -18.38 -5.31 14.63
N GLU A 216 -18.32 -4.18 13.93
CA GLU A 216 -18.67 -3.98 12.54
C GLU A 216 -17.79 -4.84 11.62
N TYR A 217 -16.47 -4.80 11.83
CA TYR A 217 -15.53 -5.65 11.10
C TYR A 217 -15.80 -7.13 11.35
N ARG A 218 -16.03 -7.53 12.60
CA ARG A 218 -16.41 -8.93 12.93
C ARG A 218 -17.71 -9.37 12.25
N LYS A 219 -18.70 -8.49 12.13
CA LYS A 219 -19.93 -8.78 11.38
C LYS A 219 -19.66 -8.94 9.88
N ALA A 220 -18.82 -8.07 9.30
CA ALA A 220 -18.41 -8.16 7.90
C ALA A 220 -17.67 -9.46 7.59
N LEU A 221 -16.79 -9.93 8.49
CA LEU A 221 -16.15 -11.25 8.37
C LEU A 221 -17.17 -12.40 8.28
N GLY A 222 -18.29 -12.30 8.99
CA GLY A 222 -19.40 -13.26 8.87
C GLY A 222 -20.07 -13.25 7.49
N VAL A 223 -20.19 -12.08 6.88
CA VAL A 223 -20.69 -11.93 5.49
C VAL A 223 -19.72 -12.57 4.51
N VAL A 224 -18.42 -12.29 4.63
CA VAL A 224 -17.36 -12.90 3.82
C VAL A 224 -17.40 -14.43 3.93
N ASP A 225 -17.45 -14.98 5.16
CA ASP A 225 -17.49 -16.43 5.39
C ASP A 225 -18.75 -17.07 4.77
N HIS A 226 -19.90 -16.41 4.88
CA HIS A 226 -21.14 -16.88 4.27
C HIS A 226 -21.05 -16.93 2.74
N ARG A 227 -20.51 -15.88 2.11
CA ARG A 227 -20.32 -15.79 0.65
C ARG A 227 -19.34 -16.85 0.13
N ILE A 228 -18.22 -17.06 0.82
CA ILE A 228 -17.28 -18.16 0.50
C ILE A 228 -18.01 -19.50 0.61
N GLY A 229 -18.80 -19.71 1.66
CA GLY A 229 -19.61 -20.92 1.82
C GLY A 229 -20.58 -21.17 0.65
N GLN A 230 -21.23 -20.12 0.13
CA GLN A 230 -22.12 -20.21 -1.03
C GLN A 230 -21.37 -20.53 -2.33
N ILE A 231 -20.18 -19.96 -2.52
CA ILE A 231 -19.32 -20.29 -3.68
C ILE A 231 -18.91 -21.77 -3.63
N VAL A 232 -18.46 -22.25 -2.46
CA VAL A 232 -18.09 -23.67 -2.26
C VAL A 232 -19.24 -24.60 -2.61
N ALA A 233 -20.48 -24.21 -2.28
CA ALA A 233 -21.67 -25.01 -2.59
C ALA A 233 -22.07 -24.97 -4.09
N SER A 234 -21.60 -23.98 -4.86
CA SER A 234 -21.95 -23.82 -6.29
C SER A 234 -21.02 -24.52 -7.27
N ILE A 235 -19.91 -25.11 -6.80
CA ILE A 235 -18.88 -25.75 -7.63
C ILE A 235 -18.59 -27.18 -7.15
N ASP A 236 -17.97 -27.99 -8.01
CA ASP A 236 -17.59 -29.36 -7.69
C ASP A 236 -16.08 -29.46 -7.46
N LEU A 237 -15.64 -29.53 -6.19
CA LEU A 237 -14.22 -29.59 -5.84
C LEU A 237 -13.50 -30.87 -6.31
N GLU A 238 -14.20 -31.88 -6.83
CA GLU A 238 -13.53 -33.01 -7.50
C GLU A 238 -13.01 -32.63 -8.89
N ARG A 239 -13.62 -31.61 -9.53
CA ARG A 239 -13.32 -31.17 -10.90
C ARG A 239 -12.79 -29.74 -10.95
N ASP A 240 -13.16 -28.91 -9.99
CA ASP A 240 -12.89 -27.49 -9.89
C ASP A 240 -11.85 -27.22 -8.79
N LEU A 241 -11.23 -26.05 -8.85
CA LEU A 241 -10.27 -25.57 -7.87
C LEU A 241 -10.75 -24.22 -7.32
N LEU A 242 -10.92 -24.16 -6.00
CA LEU A 242 -11.18 -22.93 -5.27
C LEU A 242 -9.92 -22.47 -4.55
N VAL A 243 -9.63 -21.18 -4.65
CA VAL A 243 -8.54 -20.50 -3.95
C VAL A 243 -9.13 -19.30 -3.22
N VAL A 244 -8.82 -19.15 -1.94
CA VAL A 244 -9.19 -18.00 -1.12
C VAL A 244 -7.92 -17.34 -0.62
N VAL A 245 -7.77 -16.05 -0.90
CA VAL A 245 -6.67 -15.20 -0.43
C VAL A 245 -7.23 -13.90 0.15
N ASN A 246 -6.44 -13.20 0.94
CA ASN A 246 -6.60 -11.75 1.12
C ASN A 246 -5.54 -11.01 0.29
N ASP A 247 -5.75 -9.73 0.11
CA ASP A 247 -4.88 -8.81 -0.60
C ASP A 247 -4.06 -7.94 0.38
N HIS A 248 -4.65 -7.56 1.51
CA HIS A 248 -4.03 -6.98 2.69
C HIS A 248 -4.91 -7.21 3.92
N GLY A 249 -4.49 -6.69 5.07
CA GLY A 249 -5.32 -6.54 6.26
C GLY A 249 -5.46 -5.08 6.68
N HIS A 250 -5.88 -4.86 7.93
CA HIS A 250 -6.08 -3.54 8.52
C HIS A 250 -5.40 -3.43 9.88
N LEU A 251 -5.07 -2.19 10.27
CA LEU A 251 -4.73 -1.88 11.65
C LEU A 251 -5.97 -2.01 12.56
N PRO A 252 -5.77 -2.26 13.88
CA PRO A 252 -6.85 -2.31 14.87
C PRO A 252 -7.83 -1.14 14.80
N GLY A 253 -7.30 0.09 14.66
CA GLY A 253 -8.08 1.33 14.56
C GLY A 253 -8.41 1.77 13.13
N GLY A 254 -8.14 0.94 12.12
CA GLY A 254 -8.38 1.23 10.71
C GLY A 254 -7.14 1.76 9.97
N GLY A 255 -7.20 1.66 8.64
CA GLY A 255 -6.10 2.02 7.74
C GLY A 255 -5.23 0.84 7.31
N HIS A 256 -4.61 0.96 6.13
CA HIS A 256 -3.76 -0.03 5.46
C HIS A 256 -2.90 0.65 4.36
N GLY A 257 -1.93 -0.09 3.78
CA GLY A 257 -1.01 0.42 2.75
C GLY A 257 0.46 0.30 3.15
N GLY A 258 0.74 0.19 4.46
CA GLY A 258 2.06 0.03 5.03
C GLY A 258 2.54 -1.42 5.19
N LEU A 259 3.65 -1.59 5.90
CA LEU A 259 4.31 -2.88 6.11
C LEU A 259 4.05 -3.48 7.50
N GLU A 260 3.12 -2.93 8.27
CA GLU A 260 2.76 -3.47 9.57
C GLU A 260 2.27 -4.91 9.43
N ALA A 261 2.66 -5.77 10.38
CA ALA A 261 2.31 -7.19 10.35
C ALA A 261 0.82 -7.48 10.09
N PRO A 262 -0.16 -6.86 10.80
CA PRO A 262 -1.58 -7.14 10.53
C PRO A 262 -2.06 -6.68 9.16
N VAL A 263 -1.35 -5.76 8.50
CA VAL A 263 -1.67 -5.22 7.19
C VAL A 263 -1.00 -6.02 6.07
N ALA A 264 0.28 -6.33 6.22
CA ALA A 264 1.09 -6.96 5.17
C ALA A 264 1.04 -8.49 5.19
N GLN A 265 0.58 -9.12 6.28
CA GLN A 265 0.42 -10.58 6.31
C GLN A 265 -0.77 -11.01 5.46
N LEU A 266 -0.52 -12.02 4.63
CA LEU A 266 -1.52 -12.62 3.77
C LEU A 266 -1.75 -14.08 4.12
N PHE A 267 -2.90 -14.61 3.73
CA PHE A 267 -3.19 -16.04 3.74
C PHE A 267 -3.54 -16.52 2.33
N CYS A 268 -3.32 -17.82 2.11
CA CYS A 268 -3.78 -18.52 0.93
C CYS A 268 -4.29 -19.90 1.36
N VAL A 269 -5.54 -20.20 1.00
CA VAL A 269 -6.14 -21.52 1.18
C VAL A 269 -6.69 -21.98 -0.16
N MET A 270 -6.33 -23.18 -0.59
CA MET A 270 -6.79 -23.73 -1.85
C MET A 270 -7.26 -25.17 -1.65
N ALA A 271 -8.37 -25.54 -2.26
CA ALA A 271 -8.89 -26.90 -2.21
C ALA A 271 -9.58 -27.24 -3.53
N GLY A 272 -9.41 -28.50 -3.96
CA GLY A 272 -10.06 -29.02 -5.15
C GLY A 272 -9.12 -29.80 -6.04
N ALA A 273 -9.47 -29.90 -7.32
CA ALA A 273 -8.77 -30.73 -8.29
C ALA A 273 -7.29 -30.33 -8.46
N GLY A 274 -6.41 -31.34 -8.46
CA GLY A 274 -4.96 -31.18 -8.68
C GLY A 274 -4.15 -30.64 -7.50
N VAL A 275 -4.79 -30.26 -6.39
CA VAL A 275 -4.13 -29.73 -5.19
C VAL A 275 -3.99 -30.82 -4.11
N ALA A 276 -2.88 -30.79 -3.38
CA ALA A 276 -2.63 -31.69 -2.27
C ALA A 276 -3.65 -31.51 -1.13
N ARG A 277 -3.86 -32.54 -0.30
CA ARG A 277 -4.83 -32.52 0.79
C ARG A 277 -4.12 -32.49 2.14
N GLY A 278 -4.60 -31.64 3.06
CA GLY A 278 -4.08 -31.53 4.43
C GLY A 278 -2.65 -31.00 4.52
N VAL A 279 -2.20 -30.22 3.53
CA VAL A 279 -0.81 -29.73 3.46
C VAL A 279 -0.73 -28.28 3.97
N ASP A 280 0.20 -28.04 4.88
CA ASP A 280 0.63 -26.70 5.27
C ASP A 280 1.97 -26.38 4.59
N LEU A 281 1.99 -25.34 3.76
CA LEU A 281 3.21 -24.89 3.10
C LEU A 281 4.07 -23.98 3.99
N GLY A 282 3.56 -23.56 5.15
CA GLY A 282 4.19 -22.53 5.96
C GLY A 282 4.10 -21.17 5.28
N ARG A 283 5.25 -20.52 5.04
CA ARG A 283 5.32 -19.23 4.36
C ARG A 283 5.69 -19.39 2.89
N ILE A 284 4.93 -18.73 2.02
CA ILE A 284 5.18 -18.62 0.57
C ILE A 284 5.34 -17.15 0.18
N ASP A 285 5.85 -16.91 -1.02
CA ASP A 285 5.84 -15.57 -1.63
C ASP A 285 4.49 -15.35 -2.35
N GLN A 286 3.93 -14.15 -2.27
CA GLN A 286 2.67 -13.81 -2.94
C GLN A 286 2.75 -14.11 -4.45
N ARG A 287 3.90 -13.86 -5.06
CA ARG A 287 4.15 -14.07 -6.49
C ARG A 287 4.05 -15.54 -6.90
N ASP A 288 4.20 -16.47 -5.97
CA ASP A 288 4.23 -17.92 -6.24
C ASP A 288 2.88 -18.48 -6.69
N LEU A 289 1.78 -17.77 -6.41
CA LEU A 289 0.43 -18.26 -6.66
C LEU A 289 0.06 -18.26 -8.15
N ALA A 290 0.27 -17.15 -8.87
CA ALA A 290 -0.05 -17.06 -10.30
C ALA A 290 0.54 -18.20 -11.16
N PRO A 291 1.84 -18.53 -11.08
CA PRO A 291 2.40 -19.63 -11.86
C PRO A 291 1.86 -20.98 -11.38
N LEU A 292 1.62 -21.18 -10.08
CA LEU A 292 1.03 -22.42 -9.55
C LEU A 292 -0.37 -22.65 -10.13
N LEU A 293 -1.23 -21.64 -10.09
CA LEU A 293 -2.60 -21.72 -10.59
C LEU A 293 -2.62 -21.89 -12.12
N ALA A 294 -1.71 -21.26 -12.85
CA ALA A 294 -1.56 -21.49 -14.29
C ALA A 294 -1.24 -22.96 -14.58
N ALA A 295 -0.31 -23.57 -13.85
CA ALA A 295 0.04 -24.98 -14.03
C ALA A 295 -1.11 -25.94 -13.67
N LEU A 296 -1.86 -25.68 -12.61
CA LEU A 296 -3.02 -26.47 -12.20
C LEU A 296 -4.16 -26.35 -13.22
N ALA A 297 -4.40 -25.13 -13.71
CA ALA A 297 -5.43 -24.86 -14.71
C ALA A 297 -5.06 -25.37 -16.11
N GLY A 298 -3.81 -25.74 -16.39
CA GLY A 298 -3.39 -26.10 -17.74
C GLY A 298 -3.23 -24.88 -18.65
N LEU A 299 -2.78 -23.76 -18.09
CA LEU A 299 -2.50 -22.51 -18.79
C LEU A 299 -0.99 -22.30 -18.95
N ALA A 300 -0.58 -21.54 -19.96
CA ALA A 300 0.79 -21.02 -20.01
C ALA A 300 1.04 -20.11 -18.79
N PRO A 301 2.22 -20.16 -18.15
CA PRO A 301 2.55 -19.23 -17.08
C PRO A 301 2.52 -17.78 -17.60
N PRO A 302 2.08 -16.80 -16.79
CA PRO A 302 2.21 -15.38 -17.17
C PRO A 302 3.66 -15.07 -17.58
N ALA A 303 3.89 -14.44 -18.74
CA ALA A 303 5.24 -14.32 -19.29
C ALA A 303 6.19 -13.47 -18.45
N HIS A 304 5.64 -12.60 -17.62
CA HIS A 304 6.38 -11.71 -16.71
C HIS A 304 6.55 -12.29 -15.30
N ASN A 305 5.99 -13.46 -15.03
CA ASN A 305 6.00 -14.08 -13.70
C ASN A 305 7.39 -14.16 -13.08
N ARG A 306 7.48 -13.75 -11.80
CA ARG A 306 8.66 -13.86 -10.95
C ARG A 306 8.48 -14.83 -9.77
N GLY A 307 7.33 -15.48 -9.64
CA GLY A 307 7.04 -16.46 -8.59
C GLY A 307 7.74 -17.81 -8.76
N TRP A 308 7.84 -18.55 -7.66
CA TRP A 308 8.27 -19.93 -7.54
C TRP A 308 7.12 -20.83 -7.03
N PRO A 309 6.46 -21.61 -7.88
CA PRO A 309 5.30 -22.39 -7.45
C PRO A 309 5.69 -23.50 -6.46
N PRO A 310 5.03 -23.58 -5.29
CA PRO A 310 5.34 -24.55 -4.25
C PRO A 310 4.92 -25.95 -4.68
N ARG A 311 5.90 -26.82 -5.00
CA ARG A 311 5.64 -28.18 -5.51
C ARG A 311 4.76 -29.03 -4.60
N LYS A 312 4.90 -28.84 -3.28
CA LYS A 312 4.13 -29.55 -2.26
C LYS A 312 2.63 -29.23 -2.32
N ALA A 313 2.24 -28.15 -3.02
CA ALA A 313 0.84 -27.80 -3.23
C ALA A 313 0.15 -28.70 -4.25
N ILE A 314 0.89 -29.37 -5.14
CA ILE A 314 0.31 -30.20 -6.21
C ILE A 314 0.12 -31.62 -5.70
N ALA A 315 -1.05 -32.20 -6.00
CA ALA A 315 -1.38 -33.57 -5.62
C ALA A 315 -0.37 -34.61 -6.17
N PRO A 316 -0.09 -35.69 -5.42
CA PRO A 316 0.93 -36.68 -5.78
C PRO A 316 0.56 -37.57 -6.97
N ASP A 317 -0.73 -37.79 -7.20
CA ASP A 317 -1.37 -38.63 -8.24
C ASP A 317 -1.23 -38.10 -9.66
N ALA A 318 -0.86 -36.83 -9.79
CA ALA A 318 -0.57 -36.17 -11.03
C ALA A 318 0.49 -36.92 -11.90
N PRO A 319 0.25 -37.17 -13.21
CA PRO A 319 1.24 -37.81 -14.07
C PRO A 319 2.60 -37.11 -13.97
N ARG A 320 3.64 -37.86 -13.60
CA ARG A 320 5.00 -37.32 -13.38
C ARG A 320 5.51 -36.50 -14.58
N PRO A 321 5.35 -36.93 -15.85
CA PRO A 321 5.79 -36.15 -17.01
C PRO A 321 5.10 -34.79 -17.12
N ALA A 322 3.77 -34.76 -16.96
CA ALA A 322 2.97 -33.54 -17.04
C ALA A 322 3.36 -32.51 -15.96
N ARG A 323 3.59 -32.97 -14.73
CA ARG A 323 4.10 -32.09 -13.66
C ARG A 323 5.45 -31.51 -14.02
N ARG A 324 6.38 -32.35 -14.47
CA ARG A 324 7.74 -31.93 -14.82
C ARG A 324 7.72 -30.90 -15.97
N ALA A 325 6.88 -31.11 -16.99
CA ALA A 325 6.72 -30.16 -18.11
C ALA A 325 6.18 -28.79 -17.65
N ALA A 326 5.14 -28.76 -16.80
CA ALA A 326 4.59 -27.51 -16.27
C ALA A 326 5.63 -26.71 -15.45
N PHE A 327 6.40 -27.39 -14.60
CA PHE A 327 7.47 -26.76 -13.84
C PHE A 327 8.62 -26.26 -14.73
N ALA A 328 8.99 -27.03 -15.76
CA ALA A 328 10.00 -26.61 -16.72
C ALA A 328 9.55 -25.35 -17.48
N ALA A 329 8.29 -25.25 -17.89
CA ALA A 329 7.76 -24.07 -18.56
C ALA A 329 7.85 -22.81 -17.66
N GLN A 330 7.46 -22.92 -16.39
CA GLN A 330 7.56 -21.82 -15.42
C GLN A 330 9.01 -21.36 -15.21
N LEU A 331 9.94 -22.31 -15.17
CA LEU A 331 11.36 -22.05 -15.03
C LEU A 331 11.95 -21.27 -16.20
N VAL A 332 11.60 -21.69 -17.43
CA VAL A 332 12.04 -21.02 -18.65
C VAL A 332 11.51 -19.60 -18.69
N THR A 333 10.23 -19.40 -18.37
CA THR A 333 9.62 -18.07 -18.27
C THR A 333 10.37 -17.20 -17.28
N ARG A 334 10.65 -17.69 -16.08
CA ARG A 334 11.31 -16.88 -15.05
C ARG A 334 12.77 -16.56 -15.39
N LEU A 335 13.53 -17.50 -15.97
CA LEU A 335 14.88 -17.22 -16.46
C LEU A 335 14.88 -16.15 -17.55
N ARG A 336 13.88 -16.13 -18.44
CA ARG A 336 13.72 -15.08 -19.46
C ARG A 336 13.53 -13.71 -18.81
N VAL A 337 12.67 -13.63 -17.79
CA VAL A 337 12.42 -12.40 -17.02
C VAL A 337 13.68 -11.90 -16.32
N GLU A 338 14.36 -12.75 -15.55
CA GLU A 338 15.55 -12.34 -14.79
C GLU A 338 16.69 -11.90 -15.70
N ARG A 339 16.86 -12.53 -16.87
CA ARG A 339 17.84 -12.09 -17.88
C ARG A 339 17.50 -10.75 -18.50
N TYR A 340 16.22 -10.52 -18.77
CA TYR A 340 15.77 -9.24 -19.27
C TYR A 340 16.05 -8.13 -18.25
N LEU A 341 15.70 -8.34 -16.98
CA LEU A 341 15.99 -7.40 -15.90
C LEU A 341 17.50 -7.18 -15.72
N ALA A 342 18.31 -8.23 -15.77
CA ALA A 342 19.76 -8.12 -15.67
C ALA A 342 20.34 -7.20 -16.76
N ARG A 343 19.84 -7.30 -18.01
CA ARG A 343 20.26 -6.42 -19.09
C ARG A 343 19.82 -4.98 -18.86
N MET A 344 18.56 -4.77 -18.49
CA MET A 344 18.01 -3.42 -18.28
C MET A 344 18.67 -2.69 -17.11
N LEU A 345 19.08 -3.43 -16.07
CA LEU A 345 19.74 -2.88 -14.88
C LEU A 345 21.28 -2.85 -14.98
N GLY A 346 21.86 -3.29 -16.11
CA GLY A 346 23.33 -3.38 -16.25
C GLY A 346 23.99 -4.38 -15.29
N ALA A 347 23.26 -5.38 -14.80
CA ALA A 347 23.77 -6.35 -13.85
C ALA A 347 24.81 -7.28 -14.51
N SER A 348 25.99 -7.39 -13.89
CA SER A 348 27.02 -8.35 -14.32
C SER A 348 26.61 -9.77 -13.96
N LEU A 349 26.33 -10.60 -14.97
CA LEU A 349 26.02 -12.01 -14.78
C LEU A 349 27.33 -12.82 -14.69
N PRO A 350 27.43 -13.83 -13.80
CA PRO A 350 28.65 -14.63 -13.68
C PRO A 350 29.01 -15.37 -14.99
N ALA A 351 30.30 -15.61 -15.22
CA ALA A 351 30.77 -16.40 -16.38
C ALA A 351 30.11 -17.80 -16.43
N GLY A 352 29.82 -18.31 -17.64
CA GLY A 352 29.14 -19.60 -17.83
C GLY A 352 27.61 -19.56 -17.86
N HIS A 353 26.99 -18.38 -17.75
CA HIS A 353 25.54 -18.18 -17.93
C HIS A 353 25.14 -18.14 -19.42
N ALA A 354 25.72 -19.03 -20.24
CA ALA A 354 25.22 -19.26 -21.58
C ALA A 354 23.73 -19.61 -21.50
N ILE A 355 22.93 -19.11 -22.45
CA ILE A 355 21.55 -19.56 -22.59
C ILE A 355 21.62 -21.08 -22.72
N PRO A 356 21.01 -21.90 -21.84
CA PRO A 356 20.69 -23.25 -22.27
C PRO A 356 19.89 -23.00 -23.54
N ARG A 357 20.44 -23.38 -24.69
CA ARG A 357 19.72 -23.17 -25.95
C ARG A 357 18.37 -23.86 -25.76
N GLY A 358 17.33 -23.45 -26.47
CA GLY A 358 16.04 -24.16 -26.41
C GLY A 358 16.21 -25.68 -26.51
N ARG A 359 17.25 -26.14 -27.23
CA ARG A 359 17.77 -27.51 -27.31
C ARG A 359 18.27 -28.15 -25.99
N ASP A 360 18.93 -27.45 -25.07
CA ASP A 360 19.45 -28.03 -23.81
C ASP A 360 18.33 -28.23 -22.77
N LEU A 361 17.34 -27.34 -22.78
CA LEU A 361 16.08 -27.48 -22.03
C LEU A 361 15.12 -28.50 -22.67
N LEU A 362 15.18 -28.66 -24.00
CA LEU A 362 14.51 -29.75 -24.72
C LEU A 362 15.22 -31.10 -24.48
N ALA A 363 16.54 -31.13 -24.27
CA ALA A 363 17.28 -32.33 -23.86
C ALA A 363 16.95 -32.74 -22.41
N ALA A 364 16.67 -31.77 -21.53
CA ALA A 364 16.06 -32.06 -20.23
C ALA A 364 14.71 -32.77 -20.36
N ARG A 365 13.91 -32.43 -21.38
CA ARG A 365 12.65 -33.12 -21.77
C ARG A 365 12.87 -34.60 -22.14
N LEU A 366 14.11 -35.03 -22.40
CA LEU A 366 14.45 -36.34 -22.97
C LEU A 366 15.21 -37.31 -22.01
N GLY A 367 15.37 -37.03 -20.70
CA GLY A 367 15.79 -38.10 -19.78
C GLY A 367 16.36 -37.76 -18.39
N ASN A 368 16.78 -36.51 -18.10
CA ASN A 368 17.41 -36.17 -16.81
C ASN A 368 16.86 -34.88 -16.18
N LEU A 369 15.54 -34.85 -16.00
CA LEU A 369 14.74 -33.69 -15.57
C LEU A 369 15.12 -33.14 -14.18
N GLU A 370 15.60 -33.98 -13.27
CA GLU A 370 15.97 -33.55 -11.91
C GLU A 370 17.28 -32.76 -11.88
N ARG A 371 18.29 -33.18 -12.64
CA ARG A 371 19.55 -32.42 -12.78
C ARG A 371 19.31 -31.09 -13.49
N ALA A 372 18.47 -31.07 -14.53
CA ALA A 372 18.13 -29.85 -15.23
C ALA A 372 17.33 -28.87 -14.35
N ASP A 373 16.40 -29.36 -13.53
CA ASP A 373 15.67 -28.56 -12.54
C ASP A 373 16.62 -27.96 -11.49
N ALA A 374 17.53 -28.78 -10.94
CA ALA A 374 18.52 -28.34 -9.96
C ALA A 374 19.48 -27.27 -10.53
N LEU A 375 20.00 -27.50 -11.73
CA LEU A 375 20.87 -26.54 -12.41
C LEU A 375 20.13 -25.23 -12.72
N THR A 376 18.90 -25.33 -13.21
CA THR A 376 18.08 -24.15 -13.54
C THR A 376 17.76 -23.33 -12.29
N ARG A 377 17.42 -23.98 -11.17
CA ARG A 377 17.26 -23.34 -9.86
C ARG A 377 18.51 -22.59 -9.42
N LEU A 378 19.67 -23.23 -9.57
CA LEU A 378 20.95 -22.65 -9.17
C LEU A 378 21.31 -21.42 -10.03
N LEU A 379 21.13 -21.51 -11.35
CA LEU A 379 21.32 -20.39 -12.28
C LEU A 379 20.34 -19.25 -11.96
N LEU A 380 19.08 -19.57 -11.71
CA LEU A 380 18.07 -18.58 -11.36
C LEU A 380 18.41 -17.89 -10.04
N ALA A 381 18.78 -18.63 -9.00
CA ALA A 381 19.15 -18.07 -7.71
C ALA A 381 20.36 -17.11 -7.81
N ARG A 382 21.34 -17.44 -8.65
CA ARG A 382 22.48 -16.55 -8.93
C ARG A 382 22.05 -15.30 -9.71
N THR A 383 21.24 -15.49 -10.76
CA THR A 383 20.75 -14.39 -11.61
C THR A 383 19.88 -13.42 -10.81
N SER A 384 18.90 -13.92 -10.05
CA SER A 384 18.04 -13.11 -9.19
C SER A 384 18.83 -12.35 -8.13
N ARG A 385 19.91 -12.92 -7.57
CA ARG A 385 20.79 -12.18 -6.64
C ARG A 385 21.49 -11.01 -7.33
N ALA A 386 22.01 -11.21 -8.54
CA ALA A 386 22.66 -10.15 -9.30
C ALA A 386 21.67 -9.03 -9.69
N VAL A 387 20.46 -9.41 -10.13
CA VAL A 387 19.38 -8.48 -10.45
C VAL A 387 18.97 -7.67 -9.23
N ASN A 388 18.74 -8.32 -8.09
CA ASN A 388 18.38 -7.62 -6.86
C ASN A 388 19.49 -6.68 -6.39
N ALA A 389 20.76 -7.10 -6.44
CA ALA A 389 21.88 -6.24 -6.07
C ALA A 389 22.00 -5.00 -6.98
N ALA A 390 21.76 -5.16 -8.29
CA ALA A 390 21.75 -4.04 -9.23
C ALA A 390 20.56 -3.09 -9.00
N ALA A 391 19.37 -3.64 -8.70
CA ALA A 391 18.21 -2.85 -8.33
C ALA A 391 18.44 -2.07 -7.03
N ASP A 392 19.03 -2.71 -6.00
CA ASP A 392 19.36 -2.07 -4.73
C ASP A 392 20.40 -0.96 -4.91
N ALA A 393 21.40 -1.16 -5.76
CA ALA A 393 22.39 -0.14 -6.09
C ALA A 393 21.75 1.07 -6.79
N SER A 394 20.86 0.83 -7.75
CA SER A 394 20.10 1.88 -8.44
C SER A 394 19.18 2.65 -7.49
N LEU A 395 18.53 1.95 -6.55
CA LEU A 395 17.72 2.60 -5.50
C LEU A 395 18.59 3.43 -4.55
N ALA A 396 19.78 2.95 -4.19
CA ALA A 396 20.70 3.66 -3.31
C ALA A 396 21.21 4.97 -3.95
N SER A 397 21.54 4.96 -5.23
CA SER A 397 21.94 6.18 -5.95
C SER A 397 20.80 7.21 -5.99
N SER A 398 19.57 6.78 -6.31
CA SER A 398 18.42 7.69 -6.31
C SER A 398 18.10 8.25 -4.92
N ARG A 399 18.26 7.44 -3.85
CA ARG A 399 18.10 7.92 -2.47
C ARG A 399 19.17 8.94 -2.09
N LEU A 400 20.41 8.75 -2.52
CA LEU A 400 21.49 9.71 -2.28
C LEU A 400 21.21 11.04 -2.97
N GLU A 401 20.82 11.02 -4.26
CA GLU A 401 20.46 12.23 -5.01
C GLU A 401 19.29 12.97 -4.36
N ASN A 402 18.19 12.28 -4.06
CA ASN A 402 17.03 12.89 -3.40
C ASN A 402 17.36 13.39 -1.98
N GLY A 403 18.22 12.67 -1.25
CA GLY A 403 18.71 13.04 0.07
C GLY A 403 19.60 14.29 0.02
N LEU A 404 20.47 14.42 -0.99
CA LEU A 404 21.31 15.59 -1.20
C LEU A 404 20.48 16.81 -1.61
N VAL A 405 19.47 16.64 -2.47
CA VAL A 405 18.54 17.72 -2.84
C VAL A 405 17.73 18.20 -1.63
N SER A 406 17.16 17.25 -0.87
CA SER A 406 16.36 17.56 0.32
C SER A 406 17.23 18.16 1.44
N GLY A 407 18.39 17.57 1.69
CA GLY A 407 19.36 18.06 2.68
C GLY A 407 19.93 19.42 2.32
N GLY A 408 20.21 19.67 1.03
CA GLY A 408 20.61 20.97 0.51
C GLY A 408 19.54 22.04 0.69
N LEU A 409 18.27 21.70 0.46
CA LEU A 409 17.15 22.61 0.72
C LEU A 409 17.01 22.94 2.21
N TRP A 410 17.09 21.94 3.10
CA TRP A 410 17.06 22.17 4.55
C TRP A 410 18.25 22.98 5.04
N LEU A 411 19.44 22.72 4.51
CA LEU A 411 20.64 23.51 4.80
C LEU A 411 20.51 24.94 4.30
N ALA A 412 19.95 25.16 3.10
CA ALA A 412 19.70 26.50 2.58
C ALA A 412 18.66 27.26 3.42
N LEU A 413 17.60 26.59 3.90
CA LEU A 413 16.63 27.16 4.83
C LEU A 413 17.26 27.49 6.19
N LEU A 414 18.12 26.60 6.71
CA LEU A 414 18.85 26.80 7.97
C LEU A 414 19.86 27.96 7.84
N VAL A 415 20.65 28.00 6.77
CA VAL A 415 21.59 29.08 6.48
C VAL A 415 20.85 30.39 6.28
N GLY A 416 19.72 30.39 5.56
CA GLY A 416 18.84 31.56 5.44
C GLY A 416 18.35 32.05 6.81
N ALA A 417 17.93 31.14 7.69
CA ALA A 417 17.52 31.48 9.05
C ALA A 417 18.68 32.03 9.90
N VAL A 418 19.89 31.47 9.78
CA VAL A 418 21.10 31.94 10.48
C VAL A 418 21.58 33.30 9.95
N LEU A 419 21.53 33.53 8.64
CA LEU A 419 21.86 34.82 8.04
C LEU A 419 20.85 35.91 8.43
N LEU A 420 19.56 35.56 8.51
CA LEU A 420 18.53 36.43 9.07
C LEU A 420 18.76 36.74 10.56
N ALA A 421 19.29 35.78 11.33
CA ALA A 421 19.67 35.98 12.72
C ALA A 421 20.93 36.85 12.89
N ARG A 422 21.92 36.71 11.99
CA ARG A 422 23.17 37.49 12.01
C ARG A 422 23.01 38.92 11.50
N ALA A 423 22.05 39.20 10.63
CA ALA A 423 21.77 40.55 10.11
C ALA A 423 21.10 41.50 11.15
N GLU A 424 21.17 41.19 12.45
CA GLU A 424 20.49 41.89 13.56
C GLU A 424 18.96 42.08 13.39
N LEU A 425 18.36 41.38 12.42
CA LEU A 425 16.92 41.41 12.15
C LEU A 425 16.13 40.54 13.13
N VAL A 426 16.78 39.56 13.77
CA VAL A 426 16.21 38.71 14.82
C VAL A 426 17.29 38.37 15.85
N THR A 427 17.17 38.84 17.10
CA THR A 427 17.99 38.32 18.22
C THR A 427 17.49 36.93 18.60
N LEU A 428 17.93 35.90 17.89
CA LEU A 428 17.72 34.51 18.30
C LEU A 428 18.80 34.16 19.34
N ASP A 429 18.49 34.39 20.61
CA ASP A 429 19.23 33.78 21.71
C ASP A 429 19.13 32.23 21.58
N GLY A 430 20.15 31.47 22.02
CA GLY A 430 20.18 30.00 21.94
C GLY A 430 18.93 29.28 22.50
N ARG A 431 18.15 29.94 23.36
CA ARG A 431 16.83 29.51 23.85
C ARG A 431 15.78 29.42 22.74
N GLY A 432 15.85 30.24 21.69
CA GLY A 432 14.95 30.18 20.53
C GLY A 432 15.17 28.93 19.68
N VAL A 433 16.42 28.50 19.51
CA VAL A 433 16.77 27.22 18.88
C VAL A 433 16.29 26.05 19.73
N LEU A 434 16.46 26.12 21.05
CA LEU A 434 15.98 25.11 21.99
C LEU A 434 14.43 24.97 21.96
N VAL A 435 13.70 26.07 21.93
CA VAL A 435 12.22 26.07 21.81
C VAL A 435 11.77 25.48 20.47
N ALA A 436 12.46 25.78 19.36
CA ALA A 436 12.16 25.18 18.07
C ALA A 436 12.42 23.65 18.04
N LEU A 437 13.51 23.19 18.67
CA LEU A 437 13.81 21.77 18.80
C LEU A 437 12.81 21.04 19.72
N ILE A 438 12.38 21.67 20.82
CA ILE A 438 11.33 21.14 21.70
C ILE A 438 9.98 21.10 20.97
N HIS A 439 9.66 22.13 20.17
CA HIS A 439 8.45 22.14 19.34
C HIS A 439 8.47 20.99 18.33
N ALA A 440 9.57 20.83 17.59
CA ALA A 440 9.73 19.75 16.63
C ALA A 440 9.65 18.37 17.32
N GLY A 441 10.32 18.20 18.46
CA GLY A 441 10.28 16.98 19.25
C GLY A 441 8.91 16.67 19.86
N ALA A 442 8.18 17.68 20.34
CA ALA A 442 6.84 17.53 20.90
C ALA A 442 5.77 17.31 19.83
N ALA A 443 5.91 17.92 18.65
CA ALA A 443 5.03 17.68 17.51
C ALA A 443 5.26 16.26 16.97
N TYR A 444 6.52 15.84 16.86
CA TYR A 444 6.89 14.48 16.48
C TYR A 444 6.38 13.45 17.49
N GLY A 445 6.64 13.66 18.79
CA GLY A 445 6.17 12.80 19.87
C GLY A 445 4.64 12.76 19.99
N GLY A 446 3.97 13.90 19.80
CA GLY A 446 2.51 14.01 19.78
C GLY A 446 1.89 13.25 18.61
N MET A 447 2.49 13.32 17.41
CA MET A 447 2.04 12.52 16.27
C MET A 447 2.18 11.01 16.56
N ARG A 448 3.28 10.58 17.16
CA ARG A 448 3.47 9.18 17.59
C ARG A 448 2.46 8.74 18.65
N LEU A 449 2.17 9.58 19.64
CA LEU A 449 1.20 9.30 20.72
C LEU A 449 -0.24 9.23 20.21
N LEU A 450 -0.59 10.04 19.21
CA LEU A 450 -1.92 10.05 18.57
C LEU A 450 -2.08 8.93 17.52
N GLY A 451 -1.13 7.99 17.42
CA GLY A 451 -1.18 6.86 16.50
C GLY A 451 -0.94 7.24 15.03
N ALA A 452 -0.49 8.47 14.74
CA ALA A 452 -0.01 8.82 13.40
C ALA A 452 1.39 8.24 13.21
N SER A 453 1.47 7.04 12.61
CA SER A 453 2.75 6.50 12.14
C SER A 453 3.19 7.20 10.85
N GLU A 454 4.49 7.13 10.52
CA GLU A 454 4.98 7.47 9.16
C GLU A 454 4.62 6.39 8.13
N SER A 455 3.75 5.46 8.50
CA SER A 455 3.31 4.38 7.64
C SER A 455 2.23 4.84 6.67
N LEU A 456 2.25 4.28 5.47
CA LEU A 456 1.18 4.43 4.48
C LEU A 456 -0.20 4.05 5.07
N SER A 457 -0.23 3.14 6.05
CA SER A 457 -1.45 2.72 6.75
C SER A 457 -2.19 3.84 7.48
N SER A 458 -1.47 4.85 7.96
CA SER A 458 -2.05 6.03 8.62
C SER A 458 -2.27 7.22 7.67
N GLY A 459 -1.82 7.13 6.42
CA GLY A 459 -1.89 8.19 5.40
C GLY A 459 -3.08 8.08 4.44
N GLY A 460 -3.80 6.95 4.42
CA GLY A 460 -5.00 6.77 3.59
C GLY A 460 -6.18 7.67 3.98
N ASP A 461 -6.20 8.16 5.22
CA ASP A 461 -7.12 9.18 5.72
C ASP A 461 -6.37 10.52 5.86
N LEU A 462 -6.23 11.24 4.74
CA LEU A 462 -5.56 12.55 4.69
C LEU A 462 -6.16 13.52 5.72
N LEU A 463 -7.47 13.50 5.90
CA LEU A 463 -8.15 14.40 6.83
C LEU A 463 -7.81 14.05 8.29
N GLY A 464 -7.89 12.78 8.67
CA GLY A 464 -7.49 12.35 10.01
C GLY A 464 -6.00 12.52 10.28
N TRP A 465 -5.14 12.30 9.28
CA TRP A 465 -3.70 12.59 9.41
C TRP A 465 -3.46 14.09 9.62
N LEU A 466 -4.10 14.96 8.83
CA LEU A 466 -4.03 16.41 8.98
C LEU A 466 -4.56 16.87 10.34
N VAL A 467 -5.66 16.28 10.84
CA VAL A 467 -6.20 16.55 12.17
C VAL A 467 -5.21 16.15 13.27
N ARG A 468 -4.62 14.95 13.19
CA ARG A 468 -3.62 14.48 14.16
C ARG A 468 -2.34 15.32 14.11
N ALA A 469 -1.85 15.64 12.92
CA ALA A 469 -0.69 16.50 12.71
C ALA A 469 -0.94 17.92 13.24
N SER A 470 -2.13 18.48 12.97
CA SER A 470 -2.52 19.81 13.47
C SER A 470 -2.67 19.82 14.99
N GLY A 471 -3.29 18.78 15.58
CA GLY A 471 -3.43 18.63 17.02
C GLY A 471 -2.08 18.48 17.73
N ALA A 472 -1.18 17.66 17.20
CA ALA A 472 0.17 17.50 17.72
C ALA A 472 0.99 18.80 17.61
N THR A 473 0.85 19.53 16.50
CA THR A 473 1.50 20.83 16.31
C THR A 473 0.95 21.89 17.27
N ALA A 474 -0.36 21.90 17.52
CA ALA A 474 -0.98 22.80 18.49
C ALA A 474 -0.51 22.51 19.93
N LEU A 475 -0.43 21.23 20.32
CA LEU A 475 0.08 20.82 21.63
C LEU A 475 1.57 21.18 21.79
N ALA A 476 2.37 20.94 20.75
CA ALA A 476 3.76 21.34 20.71
C ALA A 476 3.94 22.86 20.82
N ALA A 477 3.04 23.65 20.23
CA ALA A 477 3.04 25.11 20.35
C ALA A 477 2.76 25.54 21.80
N LEU A 478 1.81 24.89 22.48
CA LEU A 478 1.50 25.15 23.89
C LEU A 478 2.64 24.77 24.84
N LEU A 479 3.30 23.63 24.61
CA LEU A 479 4.48 23.21 25.40
C LEU A 479 5.66 24.18 25.20
N SER A 480 5.90 24.57 23.95
CA SER A 480 6.91 25.57 23.58
C SER A 480 6.63 26.92 24.23
N LEU A 481 5.35 27.29 24.35
CA LEU A 481 4.90 28.48 25.05
C LEU A 481 5.22 28.42 26.54
N PHE A 482 4.87 27.32 27.19
CA PHE A 482 5.11 27.12 28.62
C PHE A 482 6.60 27.18 28.95
N VAL A 483 7.43 26.51 28.17
CA VAL A 483 8.89 26.52 28.31
C VAL A 483 9.47 27.92 28.02
N GLY A 484 8.99 28.61 26.99
CA GLY A 484 9.40 29.98 26.68
C GLY A 484 9.08 30.98 27.79
N VAL A 485 7.91 30.85 28.43
CA VAL A 485 7.50 31.66 29.60
C VAL A 485 8.33 31.30 30.84
N ALA A 486 8.61 30.02 31.06
CA ALA A 486 9.42 29.55 32.18
C ALA A 486 10.91 29.95 32.07
N LEU A 487 11.44 30.03 30.84
CA LEU A 487 12.85 30.36 30.57
C LEU A 487 13.13 31.87 30.40
N GLY A 488 12.10 32.73 30.37
CA GLY A 488 12.29 34.18 30.21
C GLY A 488 11.09 35.00 30.66
N GLY A 489 11.28 35.79 31.73
CA GLY A 489 10.28 36.71 32.31
C GLY A 489 9.89 37.90 31.42
N THR A 490 9.51 37.66 30.16
CA THR A 490 9.01 38.68 29.23
C THR A 490 7.47 38.72 29.18
N PRO A 491 6.85 39.86 28.87
CA PRO A 491 5.43 40.10 29.19
C PRO A 491 4.49 39.26 28.32
N ALA A 492 3.47 38.68 28.97
CA ALA A 492 2.43 37.80 28.41
C ALA A 492 1.78 38.27 27.09
N ARG A 493 1.84 39.56 26.76
CA ARG A 493 1.28 40.15 25.53
C ARG A 493 2.04 39.77 24.23
N ARG A 494 3.33 39.44 24.29
CA ARG A 494 4.12 39.03 23.09
C ARG A 494 3.94 37.55 22.78
N VAL A 495 3.91 36.76 23.84
CA VAL A 495 3.58 35.34 23.89
C VAL A 495 2.17 35.09 23.31
N GLY A 496 1.18 35.91 23.68
CA GLY A 496 -0.18 35.83 23.13
C GLY A 496 -0.29 36.08 21.61
N ARG A 497 0.54 36.95 21.02
CA ARG A 497 0.51 37.21 19.57
C ARG A 497 1.08 36.04 18.76
N PHE A 498 2.11 35.37 19.28
CA PHE A 498 2.67 34.18 18.66
C PHE A 498 1.68 33.00 18.73
N VAL A 499 0.96 32.86 19.85
CA VAL A 499 -0.11 31.86 20.02
C VAL A 499 -1.25 32.10 19.05
N VAL A 500 -1.75 33.33 18.94
CA VAL A 500 -2.81 33.66 17.99
C VAL A 500 -2.32 33.44 16.55
N ALA A 501 -1.09 33.80 16.21
CA ALA A 501 -0.55 33.53 14.88
C ALA A 501 -0.39 32.03 14.58
N ALA A 502 0.11 31.23 15.53
CA ALA A 502 0.25 29.79 15.39
C ALA A 502 -1.10 29.07 15.32
N LEU A 503 -2.09 29.49 16.13
CA LEU A 503 -3.47 28.98 16.07
C LEU A 503 -4.15 29.39 14.77
N VAL A 504 -3.98 30.63 14.31
CA VAL A 504 -4.52 31.09 13.03
C VAL A 504 -3.85 30.34 11.87
N LEU A 505 -2.54 30.08 11.92
CA LEU A 505 -1.84 29.27 10.92
C LEU A 505 -2.27 27.80 10.95
N ALA A 506 -2.49 27.22 12.12
CA ALA A 506 -3.03 25.86 12.26
C ALA A 506 -4.49 25.77 11.76
N LEU A 507 -5.32 26.78 12.07
CA LEU A 507 -6.70 26.90 11.58
C LEU A 507 -6.75 27.15 10.07
N LEU A 508 -5.83 27.93 9.51
CA LEU A 508 -5.72 28.17 8.07
C LEU A 508 -5.17 26.95 7.33
N ALA A 509 -4.26 26.16 7.94
CA ALA A 509 -3.82 24.88 7.39
C ALA A 509 -4.97 23.85 7.40
N ALA A 510 -5.75 23.80 8.47
CA ALA A 510 -6.95 22.97 8.58
C ALA A 510 -8.07 23.42 7.60
N ALA A 511 -8.25 24.73 7.41
CA ALA A 511 -9.23 25.31 6.48
C ALA A 511 -8.78 25.22 5.00
N GLY A 512 -7.48 25.33 4.72
CA GLY A 512 -6.90 25.13 3.41
C GLY A 512 -7.05 23.67 2.93
N ALA A 513 -7.03 22.72 3.86
CA ALA A 513 -7.36 21.32 3.58
C ALA A 513 -8.85 21.10 3.22
N THR A 514 -9.76 21.95 3.71
CA THR A 514 -11.18 21.95 3.29
C THR A 514 -11.43 22.69 1.97
N LEU A 515 -10.47 23.46 1.48
CA LEU A 515 -10.56 24.30 0.27
C LEU A 515 -9.64 23.83 -0.87
N ALA A 516 -9.25 22.55 -0.90
CA ALA A 516 -8.54 22.01 -2.06
C ALA A 516 -9.33 22.33 -3.35
N PRO A 517 -8.68 22.84 -4.41
CA PRO A 517 -9.40 23.38 -5.55
C PRO A 517 -10.12 22.27 -6.30
N VAL A 518 -11.33 22.61 -6.76
CA VAL A 518 -12.03 21.98 -7.87
C VAL A 518 -11.00 21.66 -8.96
N VAL A 519 -10.77 20.37 -9.21
CA VAL A 519 -10.08 19.91 -10.41
C VAL A 519 -10.93 20.38 -11.60
N PRO A 520 -10.38 21.11 -12.60
CA PRO A 520 -11.12 21.38 -13.82
C PRO A 520 -11.31 20.04 -14.54
N GLY A 521 -12.50 19.45 -14.40
CA GLY A 521 -12.80 18.14 -14.96
C GLY A 521 -13.92 17.39 -14.25
N GLY A 522 -15.09 18.03 -14.04
CA GLY A 522 -16.40 17.37 -14.03
C GLY A 522 -16.61 16.08 -13.22
N VAL A 523 -15.96 15.88 -12.06
CA VAL A 523 -16.32 14.79 -11.13
C VAL A 523 -16.99 15.41 -9.92
N THR A 524 -18.29 15.19 -9.80
CA THR A 524 -19.06 15.47 -8.58
C THR A 524 -18.58 14.57 -7.45
N LEU A 525 -18.16 15.16 -6.33
CA LEU A 525 -17.90 14.44 -5.09
C LEU A 525 -19.25 13.96 -4.51
N PRO A 526 -19.38 12.73 -3.98
CA PRO A 526 -20.56 12.32 -3.24
C PRO A 526 -20.70 13.14 -1.95
N ASP A 527 -21.96 13.41 -1.62
CA ASP A 527 -22.49 14.24 -0.53
C ASP A 527 -21.70 14.19 0.80
N PRO A 528 -21.17 15.32 1.31
CA PRO A 528 -20.54 15.35 2.63
C PRO A 528 -21.62 15.39 3.71
N SER A 529 -21.71 14.35 4.54
CA SER A 529 -22.55 14.37 5.73
C SER A 529 -22.02 15.42 6.73
N TRP A 530 -22.71 16.57 6.77
CA TRP A 530 -22.46 17.77 7.60
C TRP A 530 -22.45 17.55 9.13
N ILE A 531 -22.53 16.30 9.59
CA ILE A 531 -22.57 15.93 11.01
C ILE A 531 -21.19 16.13 11.67
N GLY A 532 -20.10 15.88 10.92
CA GLY A 532 -18.73 16.07 11.40
C GLY A 532 -18.38 17.52 11.73
N ALA A 533 -18.84 18.48 10.91
CA ALA A 533 -18.57 19.91 11.12
C ALA A 533 -19.25 20.47 12.39
N ARG A 534 -20.44 19.96 12.74
CA ARG A 534 -21.17 20.37 13.94
C ARG A 534 -20.55 19.79 15.22
N GLN A 535 -20.12 18.53 15.18
CA GLN A 535 -19.37 17.90 16.28
C GLN A 535 -17.97 18.51 16.44
N LEU A 536 -17.32 18.91 15.35
CA LEU A 536 -16.08 19.71 15.34
C LEU A 536 -16.29 21.05 16.06
N ALA A 537 -17.32 21.82 15.69
CA ALA A 537 -17.60 23.10 16.35
C ALA A 537 -17.86 22.95 17.85
N GLN A 538 -18.56 21.89 18.26
CA GLN A 538 -18.85 21.59 19.67
C GLN A 538 -17.60 21.11 20.45
N GLY A 539 -16.76 20.28 19.84
CA GLY A 539 -15.49 19.83 20.42
C GLY A 539 -14.49 20.97 20.60
N TRP A 540 -14.38 21.87 19.60
CA TRP A 540 -13.56 23.07 19.67
C TRP A 540 -14.07 24.08 20.71
N LEU A 541 -15.41 24.24 20.86
CA LEU A 541 -15.98 25.08 21.92
C LEU A 541 -15.69 24.52 23.32
N GLY A 542 -15.74 23.19 23.49
CA GLY A 542 -15.40 22.52 24.75
C GLY A 542 -13.92 22.68 25.15
N VAL A 543 -13.01 22.51 24.19
CA VAL A 543 -11.56 22.73 24.40
C VAL A 543 -11.26 24.20 24.66
N PHE A 544 -11.95 25.13 23.99
CA PHE A 544 -11.83 26.57 24.23
C PHE A 544 -12.32 26.96 25.63
N CYS A 545 -13.45 26.42 26.11
CA CYS A 545 -13.97 26.69 27.45
C CYS A 545 -13.07 26.11 28.56
N LEU A 546 -12.48 24.92 28.35
CA LEU A 546 -11.54 24.30 29.29
C LEU A 546 -10.19 25.03 29.35
N ALA A 547 -9.69 25.54 28.21
CA ALA A 547 -8.41 26.27 28.14
C ALA A 547 -8.53 27.75 28.56
N ALA A 548 -9.68 28.39 28.33
CA ALA A 548 -9.91 29.80 28.67
C ALA A 548 -10.35 30.01 30.12
N GLY A 549 -10.98 29.01 30.76
CA GLY A 549 -11.50 29.09 32.13
C GLY A 549 -10.51 29.61 33.19
N PRO A 550 -9.27 29.10 33.25
CA PRO A 550 -8.26 29.58 34.19
C PRO A 550 -7.73 30.98 33.84
N THR A 551 -7.65 31.29 32.53
CA THR A 551 -7.04 32.52 32.01
C THR A 551 -7.97 33.74 32.15
N VAL A 552 -9.29 33.54 32.05
CA VAL A 552 -10.29 34.61 32.23
C VAL A 552 -10.48 34.95 33.71
N LEU A 553 -10.37 33.97 34.62
CA LEU A 553 -10.46 34.18 36.08
C LEU A 553 -9.25 34.95 36.65
N LEU A 554 -8.07 34.78 36.05
CA LEU A 554 -6.85 35.52 36.44
C LEU A 554 -6.88 36.99 36.00
N VAL A 555 -7.53 37.32 34.88
CA VAL A 555 -7.68 38.70 34.39
C VAL A 555 -8.74 39.48 35.18
N ALA A 556 -9.80 38.82 35.66
CA ALA A 556 -10.86 39.47 36.43
C ALA A 556 -10.46 39.82 37.89
N ARG A 557 -9.55 39.05 38.51
CA ARG A 557 -9.06 39.33 39.88
C ARG A 557 -7.95 40.39 39.96
N GLY A 558 -7.31 40.73 38.84
CA GLY A 558 -6.22 41.70 38.77
C GLY A 558 -6.65 43.17 38.61
N GLN A 559 -7.95 43.48 38.58
CA GLN A 559 -8.46 44.85 38.40
C GLN A 559 -9.06 45.50 39.67
N ARG A 560 -8.78 44.96 40.86
CA ARG A 560 -9.02 45.68 42.12
C ARG A 560 -7.76 45.69 42.97
N ARG A 561 -6.91 46.70 42.74
CA ARG A 561 -6.14 47.44 43.74
C ARG A 561 -5.43 48.62 43.10
#